data_AF-A0A936M5P7-F1
#
_entry.id   AF-A0A936M5P7-F1
#
_cell.length_a   1.000
_cell.length_b   1.000
_cell.length_c   1.000
_cell.angle_alpha   90.00
_cell.angle_beta   90.00
_cell.angle_gamma   90.00
#
_symmetry.space_group_name_H-M   'P 1'
#
loop_
_entity.id
_entity.type
_entity.pdbx_description
1 polymer ?
#
loop_
_entity_poly.entity_id
_entity_poly.type
_entity_poly.pdbx_seq_one_letter_code
_entity_poly.pdbx_strand_id
1 'polypeptide(L)'
;MLRAHPDIQVVAAAASFAGIPSGADVVLAEHPLADEAPPLPVILLGESEDSNWMTGALRSGARGALSRESGSEEICAAILAAAAGLAVLPADALERLLPERPAMTEGQPLTPRETEVLRMLAEGLGNKEVAWRLGISDHTVKFHIASIFSKLNVSSRTEAVTNGVRLGLVLL
;
A
#
# COMPACT_ATOMS: atom_id res chain seq x y z
N MET A 1 20.11 16.67 -19.13
CA MET A 1 20.97 15.87 -18.23
C MET A 1 20.76 14.36 -18.34
N LEU A 2 19.68 13.84 -18.96
CA LEU A 2 19.48 12.41 -19.25
C LEU A 2 20.26 11.83 -20.46
N ARG A 3 21.11 12.62 -21.13
CA ARG A 3 21.84 12.20 -22.34
C ARG A 3 22.93 11.14 -22.10
N ALA A 4 23.24 10.81 -20.85
CA ALA A 4 24.25 9.81 -20.50
C ALA A 4 23.74 8.36 -20.58
N HIS A 5 22.44 8.15 -20.72
CA HIS A 5 21.81 6.83 -20.79
C HIS A 5 21.01 6.71 -22.09
N PRO A 6 21.63 6.22 -23.20
CA PRO A 6 20.99 6.16 -24.52
C PRO A 6 19.79 5.20 -24.56
N ASP A 7 19.69 4.29 -23.61
CA ASP A 7 18.62 3.28 -23.51
C ASP A 7 17.36 3.80 -22.79
N ILE A 8 17.41 5.02 -22.24
CA ILE A 8 16.29 5.65 -21.52
C ILE A 8 15.69 6.74 -22.40
N GLN A 9 14.54 6.44 -22.99
CA GLN A 9 13.76 7.45 -23.71
C GLN A 9 12.77 8.12 -22.76
N VAL A 10 13.03 9.38 -22.38
CA VAL A 10 12.05 10.19 -21.64
C VAL A 10 11.02 10.76 -22.61
N VAL A 11 9.80 10.23 -22.55
CA VAL A 11 8.67 10.77 -23.32
C VAL A 11 7.94 11.80 -22.46
N ALA A 12 8.10 13.08 -22.77
CA ALA A 12 7.50 14.17 -21.99
C ALA A 12 6.01 14.41 -22.31
N ALA A 13 5.29 14.84 -21.27
CA ALA A 13 3.99 15.54 -21.20
C ALA A 13 2.69 14.77 -21.55
N ALA A 14 2.10 14.20 -20.48
CA ALA A 14 0.70 14.35 -20.03
C ALA A 14 -0.50 14.01 -20.94
N ALA A 15 -0.34 13.46 -22.14
CA ALA A 15 -1.50 13.21 -23.01
C ALA A 15 -2.16 11.83 -22.87
N SER A 16 -1.45 10.81 -22.38
CA SER A 16 -1.91 9.40 -22.54
C SER A 16 -2.11 8.61 -21.25
N PHE A 17 -1.89 9.19 -20.06
CA PHE A 17 -2.11 8.49 -18.79
C PHE A 17 -3.32 9.09 -18.06
N ALA A 18 -4.36 8.29 -17.88
CA ALA A 18 -5.58 8.74 -17.21
C ALA A 18 -5.34 8.85 -15.70
N GLY A 19 -5.81 9.94 -15.07
CA GLY A 19 -5.69 10.12 -13.62
C GLY A 19 -4.35 10.69 -13.13
N ILE A 20 -3.57 11.33 -14.01
CA ILE A 20 -2.39 12.10 -13.58
C ILE A 20 -2.84 13.26 -12.68
N PRO A 21 -2.28 13.41 -11.46
CA PRO A 21 -2.53 14.58 -10.62
C PRO A 21 -2.05 15.87 -11.30
N SER A 22 -2.76 16.98 -11.09
CA SER A 22 -2.38 18.29 -11.65
C SER A 22 -0.94 18.66 -11.27
N GLY A 23 -0.15 19.13 -12.25
CA GLY A 23 1.23 19.56 -12.04
C GLY A 23 2.30 18.47 -12.12
N ALA A 24 1.98 17.21 -12.43
CA ALA A 24 3.00 16.18 -12.62
C ALA A 24 3.69 16.28 -14.00
N ASP A 25 5.02 16.15 -14.04
CA ASP A 25 5.72 15.75 -15.25
C ASP A 25 5.73 14.22 -15.32
N VAL A 26 5.44 13.66 -16.50
CA VAL A 26 5.44 12.21 -16.73
C VAL A 26 6.76 11.82 -17.38
N VAL A 27 7.44 10.83 -16.79
CA VAL A 27 8.56 10.13 -17.40
C VAL A 27 8.09 8.71 -17.71
N LEU A 28 7.81 8.45 -18.98
CA LEU A 28 7.71 7.08 -19.50
C LEU A 28 9.12 6.60 -19.78
N ALA A 29 9.48 5.41 -19.33
CA ALA A 29 10.76 4.81 -19.65
C ALA A 29 10.57 3.45 -20.33
N GLU A 30 11.11 3.33 -21.53
CA GLU A 30 11.37 2.05 -22.20
C GLU A 30 12.71 1.50 -21.71
N HIS A 31 12.78 0.21 -21.39
CA HIS A 31 14.05 -0.47 -21.17
C HIS A 31 14.15 -1.69 -22.10
N PRO A 32 15.20 -1.82 -22.93
CA PRO A 32 15.34 -2.91 -23.91
C PRO A 32 15.51 -4.34 -23.35
N LEU A 33 15.41 -4.56 -22.03
CA LEU A 33 15.64 -5.86 -21.39
C LEU A 33 14.35 -6.64 -21.06
N ALA A 34 13.18 -6.20 -21.52
CA ALA A 34 11.92 -6.91 -21.30
C ALA A 34 11.48 -7.67 -22.57
N ASP A 35 11.80 -8.96 -22.66
CA ASP A 35 11.42 -9.86 -23.77
C ASP A 35 9.90 -10.08 -23.90
N GLU A 36 9.13 -9.75 -22.85
CA GLU A 36 7.67 -9.63 -22.87
C GLU A 36 7.29 -8.35 -22.13
N ALA A 37 7.23 -7.21 -22.81
CA ALA A 37 7.08 -5.92 -22.13
C ALA A 37 5.69 -5.79 -21.44
N PRO A 38 5.61 -5.73 -20.10
CA PRO A 38 4.47 -5.11 -19.44
C PRO A 38 4.35 -3.64 -19.89
N PRO A 39 3.17 -3.00 -19.73
CA PRO A 39 3.00 -1.58 -20.09
C PRO A 39 4.13 -0.75 -19.48
N LEU A 40 4.66 0.19 -20.29
CA LEU A 40 5.82 1.00 -19.96
C LEU A 40 5.75 1.53 -18.53
N PRO A 41 6.76 1.27 -17.68
CA PRO A 41 6.76 1.79 -16.33
C PRO A 41 6.68 3.32 -16.36
N VAL A 42 5.64 3.84 -15.73
CA VAL A 42 5.40 5.28 -15.61
C VAL A 42 5.97 5.77 -14.29
N ILE A 43 6.85 6.77 -14.36
CA ILE A 43 7.35 7.51 -13.20
C ILE A 43 6.81 8.93 -13.28
N LEU A 44 6.22 9.40 -12.19
CA LEU A 44 5.69 10.76 -12.08
C LEU A 44 6.67 11.62 -11.28
N LEU A 45 6.95 12.81 -11.80
CA LEU A 45 7.72 13.85 -11.11
C LEU A 45 6.77 14.96 -10.67
N GLY A 46 6.82 15.33 -9.40
CA GLY A 46 5.92 16.34 -8.82
C GLY A 46 6.57 17.15 -7.71
N GLU A 47 5.77 17.99 -7.07
CA GLU A 47 6.22 18.74 -5.90
C GLU A 47 6.25 17.80 -4.67
N SER A 48 7.38 17.76 -3.97
CA SER A 48 7.62 16.79 -2.89
C SER A 48 6.73 16.98 -1.67
N GLU A 49 6.18 18.18 -1.46
CA GLU A 49 5.48 18.55 -0.23
C GLU A 49 4.01 18.09 -0.19
N ASP A 50 3.44 17.65 -1.33
CA ASP A 50 2.06 17.17 -1.39
C ASP A 50 1.95 15.64 -1.32
N SER A 51 1.62 15.15 -0.13
CA SER A 51 1.36 13.71 0.09
C SER A 51 0.19 13.13 -0.70
N ASN A 52 -0.83 13.95 -0.93
CA ASN A 52 -2.02 13.52 -1.63
C ASN A 52 -1.70 13.36 -3.11
N TRP A 53 -0.80 14.19 -3.64
CA TRP A 53 -0.25 14.03 -4.98
C TRP A 53 0.46 12.68 -5.14
N MET A 54 1.35 12.32 -4.21
CA MET A 54 2.11 11.07 -4.29
C MET A 54 1.22 9.82 -4.16
N THR A 55 0.26 9.85 -3.24
CA THR A 55 -0.72 8.76 -3.10
C THR A 55 -1.60 8.65 -4.35
N GLY A 56 -1.98 9.78 -4.95
CA GLY A 56 -2.72 9.84 -6.22
C GLY A 56 -1.91 9.29 -7.40
N ALA A 57 -0.61 9.59 -7.44
CA ALA A 57 0.33 9.08 -8.44
C ALA A 57 0.43 7.55 -8.42
N LEU A 58 0.48 6.93 -7.25
CA LEU A 58 0.50 5.46 -7.16
C LEU A 58 -0.85 4.83 -7.52
N ARG A 59 -1.94 5.45 -7.10
CA ARG A 59 -3.30 4.97 -7.40
C ARG A 59 -3.65 5.04 -8.89
N SER A 60 -3.00 5.92 -9.65
CA SER A 60 -3.15 5.97 -11.11
C SER A 60 -2.38 4.85 -11.83
N GLY A 61 -1.58 4.06 -11.10
CA GLY A 61 -0.82 2.93 -11.64
C GLY A 61 0.63 3.26 -11.97
N ALA A 62 1.13 4.44 -11.56
CA ALA A 62 2.55 4.76 -11.69
C ALA A 62 3.39 3.78 -10.85
N ARG A 63 4.55 3.40 -11.38
CA ARG A 63 5.55 2.56 -10.70
C ARG A 63 6.59 3.39 -9.95
N GLY A 64 6.57 4.71 -10.09
CA GLY A 64 7.38 5.59 -9.26
C GLY A 64 6.78 6.98 -9.12
N ALA A 65 7.04 7.61 -7.99
CA ALA A 65 6.78 9.01 -7.74
C ALA A 65 8.06 9.64 -7.20
N LEU A 66 8.56 10.70 -7.82
CA LEU A 66 9.78 11.40 -7.44
C LEU A 66 9.53 12.90 -7.40
N SER A 67 10.44 13.63 -6.75
CA SER A 67 10.44 15.09 -6.74
C SER A 67 10.91 15.62 -8.10
N ARG A 68 10.40 16.77 -8.54
CA ARG A 68 10.90 17.45 -9.76
C ARG A 68 12.35 17.94 -9.59
N GLU A 69 12.77 18.10 -8.35
CA GLU A 69 14.11 18.47 -7.93
C GLU A 69 15.06 17.25 -7.84
N SER A 70 14.54 16.02 -8.04
CA SER A 70 15.35 14.80 -8.04
C SER A 70 16.49 14.85 -9.05
N GLY A 71 17.67 14.39 -8.61
CA GLY A 71 18.88 14.35 -9.42
C GLY A 71 18.80 13.31 -10.54
N SER A 72 19.68 13.41 -11.54
CA SER A 72 19.69 12.47 -12.67
C SER A 72 19.96 11.02 -12.24
N GLU A 73 20.81 10.80 -11.24
CA GLU A 73 21.10 9.46 -10.69
C GLU A 73 19.87 8.85 -10.02
N GLU A 74 19.10 9.64 -9.28
CA GLU A 74 17.88 9.21 -8.60
C GLU A 74 16.79 8.84 -9.61
N ILE A 75 16.61 9.66 -10.65
CA ILE A 75 15.68 9.38 -11.75
C ILE A 75 16.09 8.09 -12.48
N CYS A 76 17.39 7.90 -12.78
CA CYS A 76 17.86 6.69 -13.44
C CYS A 76 17.67 5.44 -12.58
N ALA A 77 17.98 5.52 -11.28
CA ALA A 77 17.76 4.43 -10.34
C ALA A 77 16.27 4.05 -10.28
N ALA A 78 15.38 5.05 -10.28
CA ALA A 78 13.95 4.82 -10.27
C ALA A 78 13.47 4.13 -11.56
N ILE A 79 13.98 4.56 -12.72
CA ILE A 79 13.68 3.96 -14.02
C ILE A 79 14.11 2.48 -14.07
N LEU A 80 15.33 2.19 -13.62
CA LEU A 80 15.86 0.83 -13.60
C LEU A 80 15.04 -0.08 -12.68
N ALA A 81 14.69 0.41 -11.48
CA ALA A 81 13.85 -0.32 -10.55
C ALA A 81 12.44 -0.58 -11.13
N ALA A 82 11.83 0.43 -11.76
CA ALA A 82 10.52 0.31 -12.37
C ALA A 82 10.51 -0.66 -13.58
N ALA A 83 11.58 -0.66 -14.39
CA ALA A 83 11.80 -1.63 -15.45
C ALA A 83 11.94 -3.07 -14.94
N ALA A 84 12.50 -3.24 -13.73
CA ALA A 84 12.54 -4.53 -13.03
C ALA A 84 11.20 -4.92 -12.36
N GLY A 85 10.13 -4.14 -12.55
CA GLY A 85 8.82 -4.38 -11.97
C GLY A 85 8.67 -3.91 -10.52
N LEU A 86 9.64 -3.16 -9.98
CA LEU A 86 9.59 -2.63 -8.63
C LEU A 86 8.84 -1.30 -8.58
N ALA A 87 8.30 -0.96 -7.41
CA ALA A 87 7.76 0.36 -7.13
C ALA A 87 8.82 1.22 -6.42
N VAL A 88 8.91 2.49 -6.80
CA VAL A 88 9.89 3.44 -6.26
C VAL A 88 9.18 4.56 -5.54
N LEU A 89 9.54 4.76 -4.28
CA LEU A 89 8.90 5.69 -3.37
C LEU A 89 9.96 6.43 -2.55
N PRO A 90 9.80 7.74 -2.31
CA PRO A 90 10.51 8.45 -1.27
C PRO A 90 10.25 7.80 0.10
N ALA A 91 11.25 7.79 0.98
CA ALA A 91 11.16 7.10 2.27
C ALA A 91 10.04 7.67 3.17
N ASP A 92 9.89 8.99 3.16
CA ASP A 92 8.82 9.72 3.84
C ASP A 92 7.43 9.39 3.27
N ALA A 93 7.32 9.12 1.98
CA ALA A 93 6.08 8.64 1.35
C ALA A 93 5.71 7.24 1.85
N LEU A 94 6.69 6.35 1.96
CA LEU A 94 6.50 4.99 2.45
C LEU A 94 6.02 5.00 3.90
N GLU A 95 6.60 5.83 4.77
CA GLU A 95 6.18 5.96 6.17
C GLU A 95 4.70 6.35 6.33
N ARG A 96 4.16 7.10 5.37
CA ARG A 96 2.75 7.56 5.37
C ARG A 96 1.78 6.58 4.74
N LEU A 97 2.28 5.71 3.85
CA LEU A 97 1.52 4.60 3.27
C LEU A 97 1.42 3.43 4.24
N LEU A 98 2.47 3.24 5.06
CA LEU A 98 2.41 2.31 6.16
C LEU A 98 1.35 2.83 7.15
N PRO A 99 0.43 1.97 7.63
CA PRO A 99 -0.42 2.37 8.74
C PRO A 99 0.50 2.89 9.84
N GLU A 100 0.14 4.03 10.47
CA GLU A 100 0.78 4.46 11.70
C GLU A 100 0.91 3.20 12.55
N ARG A 101 2.15 2.78 12.85
CA ARG A 101 2.34 1.73 13.86
C ARG A 101 1.48 2.19 15.00
N PRO A 102 0.44 1.43 15.39
CA PRO A 102 -0.35 1.83 16.53
C PRO A 102 0.67 2.11 17.61
N ALA A 103 0.72 3.34 18.13
CA ALA A 103 1.26 3.54 19.46
C ALA A 103 0.60 2.42 20.24
N MET A 104 1.39 1.40 20.64
CA MET A 104 0.84 0.19 21.22
C MET A 104 0.01 0.70 22.39
N THR A 105 -1.30 0.81 22.17
CA THR A 105 -2.24 1.20 23.21
C THR A 105 -1.92 0.24 24.32
N GLU A 106 -1.74 0.74 25.54
CA GLU A 106 -1.18 0.02 26.69
C GLU A 106 -1.87 -1.33 27.03
N GLY A 107 -2.88 -1.74 26.25
CA GLY A 107 -3.46 -3.06 26.20
C GLY A 107 -2.58 -4.14 25.54
N GLN A 108 -2.87 -5.38 25.90
CA GLN A 108 -2.18 -6.56 25.39
C GLN A 108 -2.44 -6.76 23.89
N PRO A 109 -1.42 -7.16 23.10
CA PRO A 109 -1.61 -7.47 21.69
C PRO A 109 -2.58 -8.65 21.50
N LEU A 110 -3.22 -8.67 20.33
CA LEU A 110 -4.00 -9.85 19.92
C LEU A 110 -3.08 -11.06 19.80
N THR A 111 -3.55 -12.21 20.26
CA THR A 111 -2.87 -13.48 20.02
C THR A 111 -3.03 -13.90 18.55
N PRO A 112 -2.17 -14.79 18.02
CA PRO A 112 -2.33 -15.30 16.64
C PRO A 112 -3.73 -15.86 16.36
N ARG A 113 -4.33 -16.52 17.36
CA ARG A 113 -5.68 -17.08 17.25
C ARG A 113 -6.76 -15.99 17.22
N GLU A 114 -6.61 -14.93 18.01
CA GLU A 114 -7.51 -13.78 17.99
C GLU A 114 -7.43 -13.01 16.67
N THR A 115 -6.22 -12.82 16.12
CA THR A 115 -6.03 -12.22 14.78
C THR A 115 -6.70 -13.07 13.70
N GLU A 116 -6.56 -14.39 13.77
CA GLU A 116 -7.24 -15.31 12.84
C GLU A 116 -8.76 -15.19 12.92
N VAL A 117 -9.32 -15.13 14.14
CA VAL A 117 -10.76 -14.90 14.35
C VAL A 117 -11.18 -13.54 13.80
N LEU A 118 -10.46 -12.46 14.13
CA LEU A 118 -10.74 -11.10 13.65
C LEU A 118 -10.77 -11.02 12.12
N ARG A 119 -9.85 -11.72 11.43
CA ARG A 119 -9.84 -11.81 9.97
C ARG A 119 -11.11 -12.47 9.43
N MET A 120 -11.56 -13.57 10.02
CA MET A 120 -12.82 -14.19 9.60
C MET A 120 -14.04 -13.31 9.88
N LEU A 121 -14.01 -12.51 10.95
CA LEU A 121 -15.07 -11.51 11.18
C LEU A 121 -15.07 -10.44 10.08
N ALA A 122 -13.89 -10.01 9.62
CA ALA A 122 -13.76 -9.06 8.51
C ALA A 122 -14.24 -9.65 7.17
N GLU A 123 -14.05 -10.95 6.96
CA GLU A 123 -14.64 -11.72 5.84
C GLU A 123 -16.18 -11.88 5.96
N GLY A 124 -16.80 -11.42 7.05
CA GLY A 124 -18.25 -11.46 7.26
C GLY A 124 -18.78 -12.75 7.90
N LEU A 125 -17.91 -13.65 8.37
CA LEU A 125 -18.35 -14.94 8.90
C LEU A 125 -19.12 -14.81 10.23
N GLY A 126 -20.13 -15.66 10.38
CA GLY A 126 -20.82 -15.92 11.63
C GLY A 126 -20.00 -16.81 12.58
N ASN A 127 -20.29 -16.76 13.88
CA ASN A 127 -19.52 -17.51 14.88
C ASN A 127 -19.51 -19.03 14.63
N LYS A 128 -20.60 -19.59 14.09
CA LYS A 128 -20.67 -21.02 13.74
C LYS A 128 -19.74 -21.40 12.60
N GLU A 129 -19.57 -20.52 11.61
CA GLU A 129 -18.68 -20.74 10.47
C GLU A 129 -17.22 -20.63 10.91
N VAL A 130 -16.91 -19.64 11.76
CA VAL A 130 -15.60 -19.52 12.41
C VAL A 130 -15.28 -20.77 13.23
N ALA A 131 -16.24 -21.22 14.06
CA ALA A 131 -16.08 -22.41 14.90
C ALA A 131 -15.77 -23.66 14.06
N TRP A 132 -16.51 -23.85 12.97
CA TRP A 132 -16.31 -24.95 12.03
C TRP A 132 -14.95 -24.88 11.35
N ARG A 133 -14.55 -23.72 10.79
CA ARG A 133 -13.23 -23.54 10.15
C ARG A 133 -12.07 -23.78 11.12
N LEU A 134 -12.25 -23.41 12.38
CA LEU A 134 -11.21 -23.50 13.39
C LEU A 134 -11.18 -24.81 14.18
N GLY A 135 -12.17 -25.69 13.97
CA GLY A 135 -12.31 -26.95 14.71
C GLY A 135 -12.56 -26.76 16.21
N ILE A 136 -13.25 -25.68 16.60
CA ILE A 136 -13.55 -25.33 17.99
C ILE A 136 -15.06 -25.13 18.20
N SER A 137 -15.49 -24.96 19.46
CA SER A 137 -16.91 -24.71 19.76
C SER A 137 -17.31 -23.25 19.49
N ASP A 138 -18.60 -23.00 19.18
CA ASP A 138 -19.19 -21.64 19.10
C ASP A 138 -18.96 -20.86 20.41
N HIS A 139 -19.00 -21.55 21.55
CA HIS A 139 -18.68 -20.97 22.85
C HIS A 139 -17.25 -20.43 22.86
N THR A 140 -16.25 -21.23 22.44
CA THR A 140 -14.84 -20.81 22.35
C THR A 140 -14.66 -19.61 21.40
N VAL A 141 -15.37 -19.57 20.28
CA VAL A 141 -15.34 -18.40 19.38
C VAL A 141 -15.85 -17.14 20.09
N LYS A 142 -16.95 -17.23 20.86
CA LYS A 142 -17.45 -16.09 21.65
C LYS A 142 -16.41 -15.59 22.66
N PHE A 143 -15.62 -16.47 23.28
CA PHE A 143 -14.50 -16.06 24.15
C PHE A 143 -13.44 -15.28 23.39
N HIS A 144 -13.02 -15.76 22.21
CA HIS A 144 -12.06 -15.02 21.38
C HIS A 144 -12.59 -13.65 20.98
N ILE A 145 -13.87 -13.56 20.55
CA ILE A 145 -14.51 -12.29 20.19
C ILE A 145 -14.55 -11.33 21.39
N ALA A 146 -14.93 -11.81 22.57
CA ALA A 146 -14.96 -10.98 23.78
C ALA A 146 -13.55 -10.49 24.16
N SER A 147 -12.53 -11.33 24.03
CA SER A 147 -11.13 -10.94 24.26
C SER A 147 -10.66 -9.89 23.26
N ILE A 148 -10.98 -10.05 21.98
CA ILE A 148 -10.69 -9.07 20.92
C ILE A 148 -11.34 -7.73 21.27
N PHE A 149 -12.62 -7.74 21.67
CA PHE A 149 -13.35 -6.51 22.00
C PHE A 149 -12.70 -5.77 23.17
N SER A 150 -12.33 -6.52 24.22
CA SER A 150 -11.64 -5.96 25.38
C SER A 150 -10.26 -5.39 25.01
N LYS A 151 -9.47 -6.10 24.19
CA LYS A 151 -8.11 -5.68 23.81
C LYS A 151 -8.10 -4.50 22.84
N LEU A 152 -9.09 -4.42 21.95
CA LEU A 152 -9.26 -3.29 21.03
C LEU A 152 -10.08 -2.14 21.64
N ASN A 153 -10.59 -2.30 22.86
CA ASN A 153 -11.46 -1.34 23.54
C ASN A 153 -12.68 -0.93 22.69
N VAL A 154 -13.38 -1.93 22.15
CA VAL A 154 -14.57 -1.79 21.29
C VAL A 154 -15.75 -2.57 21.84
N SER A 155 -16.95 -2.22 21.39
CA SER A 155 -18.19 -2.79 21.89
C SER A 155 -18.94 -3.64 20.86
N SER A 156 -18.57 -3.54 19.59
CA SER A 156 -19.29 -4.22 18.50
C SER A 156 -18.35 -4.90 17.50
N ARG A 157 -18.92 -5.87 16.76
CA ARG A 157 -18.22 -6.57 15.68
C ARG A 157 -17.75 -5.59 14.60
N THR A 158 -18.60 -4.64 14.22
CA THR A 158 -18.26 -3.63 13.21
C THR A 158 -17.12 -2.75 13.71
N GLU A 159 -17.16 -2.28 14.95
CA GLU A 159 -16.06 -1.50 15.53
C GLU A 159 -14.76 -2.29 15.60
N ALA A 160 -14.82 -3.58 15.94
CA ALA A 160 -13.66 -4.46 15.97
C ALA A 160 -13.01 -4.62 14.59
N VAL A 161 -13.82 -4.84 13.54
CA VAL A 161 -13.32 -4.93 12.16
C VAL A 161 -12.75 -3.59 11.71
N THR A 162 -13.48 -2.49 11.89
CA THR A 162 -13.02 -1.14 11.50
C THR A 162 -11.72 -0.76 12.20
N ASN A 163 -11.60 -1.02 13.52
CA ASN A 163 -10.35 -0.80 14.24
C ASN A 163 -9.25 -1.75 13.77
N GLY A 164 -9.55 -3.03 13.56
CA GLY A 164 -8.61 -4.00 13.03
C GLY A 164 -7.98 -3.56 11.71
N VAL A 165 -8.80 -3.00 10.80
CA VAL A 165 -8.32 -2.44 9.52
C VAL A 165 -7.48 -1.20 9.74
N ARG A 166 -7.95 -0.25 10.56
CA ARG A 166 -7.24 0.99 10.85
C ARG A 166 -5.86 0.74 11.48
N LEU A 167 -5.76 -0.28 12.32
CA LEU A 167 -4.53 -0.68 13.01
C LEU A 167 -3.63 -1.62 12.16
N GLY A 168 -4.04 -1.96 10.94
CA GLY A 168 -3.31 -2.88 10.07
C GLY A 168 -3.27 -4.34 10.56
N LEU A 169 -4.17 -4.73 11.46
CA LEU A 169 -4.29 -6.10 11.99
C LEU A 169 -4.99 -7.03 11.01
N VAL A 170 -5.86 -6.49 10.15
CA VAL A 170 -6.56 -7.19 9.06
C VAL A 170 -6.70 -6.28 7.85
N LEU A 171 -6.84 -6.87 6.66
CA LEU A 171 -7.05 -6.16 5.40
C LEU A 171 -8.46 -6.49 4.88
N LEU A 172 -9.12 -5.52 4.25
CA LEU A 172 -10.40 -5.69 3.54
C LEU A 172 -10.19 -5.74 2.03
#